data_AF-G3JEA3-F1
#
_entry.id   AF-G3JEA3-F1
#
_cell.length_a   1.000
_cell.length_b   1.000
_cell.length_c   1.000
_cell.angle_alpha   90.00
_cell.angle_beta   90.00
_cell.angle_gamma   90.00
#
_symmetry.space_group_name_H-M   'P 1'
#
loop_
_entity.id
_entity.type
_entity.pdbx_description
1 polymer ?
#
loop_
_entity_poly.entity_id
_entity_poly.type
_entity_poly.pdbx_seq_one_letter_code
_entity_poly.pdbx_strand_id
1 'polypeptide(L)'
;MGKIYNWLAAPGKKGPIADAAPTQIVARLPGSDSCNDKTALAEVTEVLSKEDDSVHNVTGYVDKQKDGRLDRWLDWVVWASGSEPVFLFIVAGLLAWALVGIQYGETDSWAVMISDIQAILSYLFDSLLVRQQLNGYDKMIRLTASLRSRSVSHQRMLRTVQARGQGLPRDDAAAAAELERRFRQTRADAGLPQESWLGRLSTRASDVMGHFATLCFYWVGIFVWLGFGHYCGWSDRWQLYINSATSALMVLVFAFLANIRERHALFTNRWLGLLFEADSTVERRLRLLTGDDAPNEVVEVPAPTMSHLQRAIFYYADFVGTLTGVAILVAVIVVWVAIGPAMGFSSNWWLLIGTYAGLIGLNDGFVLRNLQHELERYENDAFAEASFADLAVLDDAGVADPAADAARPALSLSSRLSERMGTFFSHEYVVMADVVLIIGLVIGASAMRWTVTGQLLCNVPPSLIETFIMLILITGHNLGEVRRRESIEKMYLRRLKVLTYVDMVGDRTGDKAEGA
;
A
#
# COMPACT_ATOMS: atom_id res chain seq x y z
N MET A 1 24.01 25.33 -14.46
CA MET A 1 23.81 24.89 -13.06
C MET A 1 22.35 24.61 -12.70
N GLY A 2 21.35 25.36 -13.19
CA GLY A 2 19.94 25.17 -12.78
C GLY A 2 19.31 23.80 -13.08
N LYS A 3 19.68 23.11 -14.17
CA LYS A 3 19.15 21.77 -14.49
C LYS A 3 19.67 20.66 -13.57
N ILE A 4 20.94 20.72 -13.18
CA ILE A 4 21.56 19.75 -12.25
C ILE A 4 21.05 19.99 -10.84
N TYR A 5 20.90 21.26 -10.42
CA TYR A 5 20.28 21.60 -9.14
C TYR A 5 18.81 21.18 -9.08
N ASN A 6 18.02 21.42 -10.13
CA ASN A 6 16.63 20.96 -10.19
C ASN A 6 16.52 19.43 -10.22
N TRP A 7 17.47 18.74 -10.85
CA TRP A 7 17.53 17.28 -10.88
C TRP A 7 17.95 16.69 -9.52
N LEU A 8 18.92 17.31 -8.83
CA LEU A 8 19.31 16.94 -7.46
C LEU A 8 18.27 17.36 -6.40
N ALA A 9 17.45 18.37 -6.67
CA ALA A 9 16.39 18.83 -5.78
C ALA A 9 15.03 18.15 -6.04
N ALA A 10 14.92 17.34 -7.10
CA ALA A 10 13.70 16.61 -7.48
C ALA A 10 13.34 15.44 -6.55
N PRO A 11 14.30 14.61 -6.06
CA PRO A 11 13.96 13.52 -5.14
C PRO A 11 13.43 14.06 -3.81
N GLY A 12 12.48 13.36 -3.20
CA GLY A 12 11.78 13.78 -1.98
C GLY A 12 10.70 14.85 -2.18
N LYS A 13 10.51 15.41 -3.39
CA LYS A 13 9.39 16.32 -3.69
C LYS A 13 8.27 15.54 -4.37
N LYS A 14 7.24 15.16 -3.60
CA LYS A 14 6.00 14.63 -4.18
C LYS A 14 5.28 15.76 -4.94
N GLY A 15 5.13 15.62 -6.25
CA GLY A 15 4.38 16.55 -7.08
C GLY A 15 2.87 16.36 -6.92
N PRO A 16 2.05 17.32 -7.38
CA PRO A 16 0.61 17.09 -7.48
C PRO A 16 0.32 15.95 -8.46
N ILE A 17 -0.73 15.20 -8.18
CA ILE A 17 -1.16 14.07 -9.02
C ILE A 17 -2.52 14.42 -9.61
N ALA A 18 -2.57 14.54 -10.93
CA ALA A 18 -3.79 14.79 -11.67
C ALA A 18 -4.25 13.50 -12.37
N ASP A 19 -5.53 13.17 -12.25
CA ASP A 19 -6.14 12.09 -13.01
C ASP A 19 -7.59 12.39 -13.40
N ALA A 20 -8.06 11.74 -14.46
CA ALA A 20 -9.44 11.75 -14.90
C ALA A 20 -9.92 10.32 -15.09
N ALA A 21 -11.15 10.04 -14.69
CA ALA A 21 -11.71 8.72 -14.89
C ALA A 21 -12.07 8.47 -16.37
N PRO A 22 -11.88 7.24 -16.90
CA PRO A 22 -12.31 6.89 -18.25
C PRO A 22 -13.80 7.19 -18.44
N THR A 23 -14.10 8.00 -19.45
CA THR A 23 -15.46 8.42 -19.81
C THR A 23 -16.21 7.27 -20.46
N GLN A 24 -17.43 7.00 -19.99
CA GLN A 24 -18.28 5.97 -20.59
C GLN A 24 -18.97 6.51 -21.85
N ILE A 25 -18.86 5.79 -22.95
CA ILE A 25 -19.49 6.14 -24.22
C ILE A 25 -20.82 5.39 -24.36
N VAL A 26 -21.84 6.14 -24.76
CA VAL A 26 -23.18 5.62 -25.05
C VAL A 26 -23.41 5.72 -26.55
N ALA A 27 -23.44 4.57 -27.25
CA ALA A 27 -23.80 4.55 -28.66
C ALA A 27 -25.28 4.92 -28.82
N ARG A 28 -25.57 6.07 -29.44
CA ARG A 28 -26.92 6.41 -29.89
C ARG A 28 -27.17 5.65 -31.19
N LEU A 29 -28.19 4.79 -31.22
CA LEU A 29 -28.76 4.35 -32.48
C LEU A 29 -29.35 5.60 -33.16
N PRO A 30 -29.01 5.89 -34.43
CA PRO A 30 -29.65 6.99 -35.14
C PRO A 30 -31.16 6.73 -35.19
N GLY A 31 -31.92 7.66 -34.60
CA GLY A 31 -33.37 7.59 -34.51
C GLY A 31 -34.02 7.54 -35.90
N SER A 32 -35.15 6.85 -35.95
CA SER A 32 -36.01 6.60 -37.11
C SER A 32 -36.77 7.83 -37.61
N ASP A 33 -36.12 8.99 -37.69
CA ASP A 33 -36.70 10.23 -38.22
C ASP A 33 -35.97 10.64 -39.51
N SER A 34 -36.08 9.81 -40.55
CA SER A 34 -35.84 10.24 -41.93
C SER A 34 -36.46 9.24 -42.90
N CYS A 35 -37.64 9.59 -43.39
CA CYS A 35 -38.21 9.00 -44.60
C CYS A 35 -37.27 9.33 -45.79
N ASN A 36 -36.99 8.32 -46.64
CA ASN A 36 -36.12 8.33 -47.83
C ASN A 36 -34.61 8.31 -47.59
N ASP A 37 -33.97 7.13 -47.69
CA ASP A 37 -33.44 6.64 -48.97
C ASP A 37 -32.87 5.22 -48.79
N LYS A 38 -33.37 4.25 -49.59
CA LYS A 38 -32.97 2.83 -49.53
C LYS A 38 -31.62 2.52 -50.19
N THR A 39 -30.78 3.54 -50.39
CA THR A 39 -29.54 3.43 -51.18
C THR A 39 -28.30 3.88 -50.41
N ALA A 40 -28.40 4.09 -49.10
CA ALA A 40 -27.27 4.40 -48.20
C ALA A 40 -26.92 3.26 -47.22
N LEU A 41 -27.62 2.12 -47.29
CA LEU A 41 -27.45 1.00 -46.34
C LEU A 41 -26.25 0.10 -46.67
N ALA A 42 -25.73 0.14 -47.91
CA ALA A 42 -24.57 -0.67 -48.30
C ALA A 42 -23.23 0.06 -48.08
N GLU A 43 -23.20 1.39 -48.28
CA GLU A 43 -21.95 2.16 -48.21
C GLU A 43 -21.59 2.60 -46.77
N VAL A 44 -22.57 2.71 -45.87
CA VAL A 44 -22.30 2.95 -44.43
C VAL A 44 -21.89 1.65 -43.71
N THR A 45 -22.26 0.48 -44.24
CA THR A 45 -21.86 -0.82 -43.66
C THR A 45 -20.40 -1.18 -44.01
N GLU A 46 -19.86 -0.64 -45.11
CA GLU A 46 -18.50 -0.96 -45.58
C GLU A 46 -17.42 0.05 -45.13
N VAL A 47 -17.81 1.25 -44.68
CA VAL A 47 -16.88 2.20 -44.03
C VAL A 47 -16.74 1.94 -42.52
N LEU A 48 -17.69 1.24 -41.90
CA LEU A 48 -17.63 0.79 -40.49
C LEU A 48 -16.82 -0.49 -40.27
N SER A 49 -16.25 -1.09 -41.31
CA SER A 49 -15.49 -2.34 -41.23
C SER A 49 -13.97 -2.17 -41.44
N LYS A 50 -13.44 -0.92 -41.35
CA LYS A 50 -12.01 -0.65 -41.54
C LYS A 50 -11.31 0.24 -40.50
N GLU A 51 -11.97 0.59 -39.41
CA GLU A 51 -11.33 1.10 -38.18
C GLU A 51 -11.72 0.21 -37.00
N ASP A 52 -11.00 -0.91 -36.87
CA ASP A 52 -11.14 -1.87 -35.78
C ASP A 52 -10.37 -1.39 -34.52
N ASP A 53 -10.69 -0.17 -34.08
CA ASP A 53 -10.49 0.30 -32.71
C ASP A 53 -11.89 0.49 -32.12
N SER A 54 -12.59 -0.63 -31.91
CA SER A 54 -13.87 -0.62 -31.23
C SER A 54 -13.70 0.06 -29.87
N VAL A 55 -14.37 1.20 -29.69
CA VAL A 55 -14.23 2.01 -28.47
C VAL A 55 -14.88 1.28 -27.30
N HIS A 56 -14.08 0.47 -26.61
CA HIS A 56 -14.54 -0.34 -25.49
C HIS A 56 -14.62 0.49 -24.21
N ASN A 57 -15.80 0.46 -23.57
CA ASN A 57 -16.01 1.06 -22.26
C ASN A 57 -15.12 0.39 -21.20
N VAL A 58 -14.32 1.19 -20.50
CA VAL A 58 -13.47 0.71 -19.41
C VAL A 58 -14.27 0.73 -18.11
N THR A 59 -14.66 -0.47 -17.64
CA THR A 59 -15.49 -0.64 -16.44
C THR A 59 -14.68 -0.91 -15.17
N GLY A 60 -13.51 -1.54 -15.29
CA GLY A 60 -12.62 -1.85 -14.17
C GLY A 60 -11.59 -0.77 -13.86
N TYR A 61 -10.94 -0.88 -12.70
CA TYR A 61 -9.75 -0.09 -12.40
C TYR A 61 -8.59 -0.50 -13.30
N VAL A 62 -8.03 0.45 -14.05
CA VAL A 62 -6.85 0.24 -14.90
C VAL A 62 -5.67 1.00 -14.30
N ASP A 63 -4.65 0.25 -13.89
CA ASP A 63 -3.42 0.84 -13.38
C ASP A 63 -2.63 1.45 -14.56
N LYS A 64 -2.22 2.71 -14.43
CA LYS A 64 -1.40 3.37 -15.45
C LYS A 64 0.00 2.76 -15.42
N GLN A 65 0.37 2.02 -16.47
CA GLN A 65 1.71 1.47 -16.58
C GLN A 65 2.77 2.56 -16.63
N LYS A 66 3.89 2.34 -15.96
CA LYS A 66 5.08 3.20 -16.05
C LYS A 66 5.76 3.01 -17.41
N ASP A 67 6.20 4.10 -18.03
CA ASP A 67 6.83 4.08 -19.36
C ASP A 67 8.19 3.33 -19.38
N GLY A 68 8.93 3.38 -18.26
CA GLY A 68 10.26 2.80 -18.13
C GLY A 68 10.26 1.27 -18.09
N ARG A 69 11.04 0.61 -18.97
CA ARG A 69 11.23 -0.86 -18.93
C ARG A 69 11.89 -1.33 -17.63
N LEU A 70 12.88 -0.58 -17.14
CA LEU A 70 13.60 -0.89 -15.91
C LEU A 70 12.69 -0.75 -14.68
N ASP A 71 11.83 0.27 -14.65
CA ASP A 71 10.87 0.43 -13.56
C ASP A 71 9.84 -0.69 -13.52
N ARG A 72 9.38 -1.15 -14.67
CA ARG A 72 8.49 -2.33 -14.76
C ARG A 72 9.18 -3.61 -14.30
N TRP A 73 10.46 -3.80 -14.63
CA TRP A 73 11.23 -4.94 -14.13
C TRP A 73 11.41 -4.89 -12.61
N LEU A 74 11.73 -3.72 -12.06
CA LEU A 74 11.85 -3.55 -10.60
C LEU A 74 10.51 -3.76 -9.89
N ASP A 75 9.41 -3.28 -10.46
CA ASP A 75 8.07 -3.52 -9.92
C ASP A 75 7.70 -5.02 -9.96
N TRP A 76 8.17 -5.75 -10.97
CA TRP A 76 8.07 -7.21 -11.00
C TRP A 76 8.89 -7.89 -9.91
N VAL A 77 10.13 -7.44 -9.65
CA VAL A 77 10.96 -7.97 -8.54
C VAL A 77 10.29 -7.71 -7.19
N VAL A 78 9.74 -6.52 -7.01
CA VAL A 78 8.96 -6.16 -5.81
C VAL A 78 7.77 -7.09 -5.63
N TRP A 79 6.98 -7.31 -6.68
CA TRP A 79 5.85 -8.24 -6.66
C TRP A 79 6.29 -9.67 -6.34
N ALA A 80 7.35 -10.15 -7.00
CA ALA A 80 7.91 -11.47 -6.78
C ALA A 80 8.39 -11.66 -5.33
N SER A 81 9.02 -10.65 -4.73
CA SER A 81 9.51 -10.70 -3.34
C SER A 81 8.41 -10.87 -2.29
N GLY A 82 7.22 -10.32 -2.54
CA GLY A 82 6.03 -10.48 -1.69
C GLY A 82 5.21 -11.74 -1.99
N SER A 83 5.59 -12.53 -2.99
CA SER A 83 4.81 -13.70 -3.40
C SER A 83 4.84 -14.83 -2.36
N GLU A 84 3.76 -15.60 -2.26
CA GLU A 84 3.66 -16.75 -1.36
C GLU A 84 4.78 -17.80 -1.56
N PRO A 85 5.20 -18.14 -2.79
CA PRO A 85 6.30 -19.08 -3.00
C PRO A 85 7.64 -18.60 -2.42
N VAL A 86 7.96 -17.30 -2.56
CA VAL A 86 9.19 -16.73 -2.01
C VAL A 86 9.15 -16.73 -0.48
N PHE A 87 8.01 -16.38 0.11
CA PHE A 87 7.83 -16.47 1.56
C PHE A 87 8.04 -17.89 2.09
N LEU A 88 7.40 -18.90 1.47
CA LEU A 88 7.56 -20.30 1.87
C LEU A 88 9.00 -20.80 1.68
N PHE A 89 9.69 -20.34 0.64
CA PHE A 89 11.10 -20.64 0.42
C PHE A 89 11.99 -20.09 1.54
N ILE A 90 11.78 -18.84 1.96
CA ILE A 90 12.53 -18.23 3.07
C ILE A 90 12.25 -18.98 4.38
N VAL A 91 10.98 -19.30 4.67
CA VAL A 91 10.61 -20.09 5.85
C VAL A 91 11.27 -21.47 5.82
N ALA A 92 11.27 -22.15 4.68
CA ALA A 92 11.95 -23.44 4.52
C ALA A 92 13.46 -23.32 4.75
N GLY A 93 14.09 -22.23 4.27
CA GLY A 93 15.50 -21.93 4.52
C GLY A 93 15.81 -21.71 6.00
N LEU A 94 14.98 -20.94 6.70
CA LEU A 94 15.12 -20.71 8.15
C LEU A 94 14.91 -21.99 8.95
N LEU A 95 13.95 -22.84 8.57
CA LEU A 95 13.73 -24.14 9.20
C LEU A 95 14.92 -25.08 8.95
N ALA A 96 15.44 -25.13 7.72
CA ALA A 96 16.63 -25.92 7.40
C ALA A 96 17.83 -25.46 8.23
N TRP A 97 18.02 -24.14 8.36
CA TRP A 97 19.04 -23.58 9.23
C TRP A 97 18.80 -23.96 10.71
N ALA A 98 17.59 -23.81 11.24
CA ALA A 98 17.31 -24.18 12.63
C ALA A 98 17.57 -25.67 12.92
N LEU A 99 17.18 -26.57 12.00
CA LEU A 99 17.34 -28.02 12.15
C LEU A 99 18.82 -28.44 12.03
N VAL A 100 19.56 -27.90 11.06
CA VAL A 100 21.01 -28.18 10.93
C VAL A 100 21.79 -27.58 12.11
N GLY A 101 21.31 -26.46 12.67
CA GLY A 101 21.86 -25.84 13.86
C GLY A 101 21.87 -26.72 15.11
N ILE A 102 21.04 -27.77 15.17
CA ILE A 102 21.09 -28.76 16.27
C ILE A 102 22.46 -29.46 16.32
N GLN A 103 23.09 -29.69 15.17
CA GLN A 103 24.39 -30.35 15.08
C GLN A 103 25.56 -29.37 15.06
N TYR A 104 25.40 -28.22 14.40
CA TYR A 104 26.51 -27.28 14.12
C TYR A 104 26.46 -25.98 14.93
N GLY A 105 25.42 -25.78 15.75
CA GLY A 105 25.18 -24.55 16.50
C GLY A 105 26.23 -24.21 17.55
N GLU A 106 27.13 -25.15 17.87
CA GLU A 106 28.26 -24.87 18.76
C GLU A 106 29.41 -24.13 18.07
N THR A 107 29.40 -24.03 16.74
CA THR A 107 30.43 -23.33 15.97
C THR A 107 30.06 -21.86 15.75
N ASP A 108 31.01 -20.95 16.00
CA ASP A 108 30.77 -19.51 15.83
C ASP A 108 30.45 -19.18 14.36
N SER A 109 31.03 -19.91 13.40
CA SER A 109 30.74 -19.78 11.97
C SER A 109 29.26 -20.02 11.64
N TRP A 110 28.57 -20.91 12.38
CA TRP A 110 27.14 -21.16 12.16
C TRP A 110 26.27 -19.97 12.55
N ALA A 111 26.60 -19.33 13.68
CA ALA A 111 25.90 -18.14 14.18
C ALA A 111 26.18 -16.90 13.32
N VAL A 112 27.41 -16.76 12.82
CA VAL A 112 27.80 -15.65 11.93
C VAL A 112 27.09 -15.78 10.57
N MET A 113 27.00 -17.00 10.02
CA MET A 113 26.40 -17.23 8.69
C MET A 113 24.96 -16.70 8.56
N ILE A 114 24.10 -16.93 9.54
CA ILE A 114 22.71 -16.41 9.47
C ILE A 114 22.66 -14.90 9.58
N SER A 115 23.57 -14.29 10.33
CA SER A 115 23.68 -12.84 10.46
C SER A 115 24.07 -12.21 9.13
N ASP A 116 24.97 -12.82 8.37
CA ASP A 116 25.40 -12.27 7.08
C ASP A 116 24.32 -12.45 6.01
N ILE A 117 23.64 -13.61 6.01
CA ILE A 117 22.48 -13.83 5.14
C ILE A 117 21.40 -12.79 5.45
N GLN A 118 21.10 -12.57 6.73
CA GLN A 118 20.17 -11.54 7.14
C GLN A 118 20.62 -10.16 6.69
N ALA A 119 21.88 -9.78 6.89
CA ALA A 119 22.41 -8.48 6.50
C ALA A 119 22.14 -8.17 5.02
N ILE A 120 22.41 -9.14 4.13
CA ILE A 120 22.13 -9.01 2.70
C ILE A 120 20.63 -8.90 2.42
N LEU A 121 19.82 -9.74 3.09
CA LEU A 121 18.38 -9.77 2.89
C LEU A 121 17.70 -8.49 3.42
N SER A 122 18.11 -7.94 4.57
CA SER A 122 17.56 -6.69 5.11
C SER A 122 17.71 -5.57 4.11
N TYR A 123 18.91 -5.33 3.58
CA TYR A 123 19.12 -4.31 2.55
C TYR A 123 18.23 -4.46 1.32
N LEU A 124 18.10 -5.70 0.85
CA LEU A 124 17.24 -5.99 -0.29
C LEU A 124 15.77 -5.69 0.07
N PHE A 125 15.29 -6.20 1.20
CA PHE A 125 13.91 -6.02 1.62
C PHE A 125 13.57 -4.58 2.00
N ASP A 126 14.46 -3.82 2.62
CA ASP A 126 14.25 -2.40 2.92
C ASP A 126 14.03 -1.59 1.64
N SER A 127 14.91 -1.79 0.64
CA SER A 127 14.78 -1.16 -0.67
C SER A 127 13.47 -1.53 -1.35
N LEU A 128 13.10 -2.82 -1.32
CA LEU A 128 11.86 -3.31 -1.93
C LEU A 128 10.62 -2.82 -1.16
N LEU A 129 10.64 -2.76 0.17
CA LEU A 129 9.53 -2.32 1.01
C LEU A 129 9.28 -0.82 0.86
N VAL A 130 10.34 0.00 0.79
CA VAL A 130 10.21 1.42 0.47
C VAL A 130 9.55 1.59 -0.90
N ARG A 131 10.00 0.83 -1.90
CA ARG A 131 9.39 0.87 -3.24
C ARG A 131 7.93 0.39 -3.25
N GLN A 132 7.59 -0.65 -2.49
CA GLN A 132 6.20 -1.09 -2.31
C GLN A 132 5.34 0.03 -1.73
N GLN A 133 5.82 0.74 -0.70
CA GLN A 133 5.10 1.85 -0.08
C GLN A 133 4.88 3.01 -1.05
N LEU A 134 5.92 3.42 -1.77
CA LEU A 134 5.82 4.51 -2.74
C LEU A 134 4.87 4.18 -3.90
N ASN A 135 4.96 2.96 -4.44
CA ASN A 135 4.07 2.48 -5.49
C ASN A 135 2.61 2.40 -5.01
N GLY A 136 2.40 1.89 -3.79
CA GLY A 136 1.08 1.83 -3.17
C GLY A 136 0.44 3.21 -3.01
N TYR A 137 1.22 4.18 -2.51
CA TYR A 137 0.79 5.56 -2.36
C TYR A 137 0.39 6.20 -3.69
N ASP A 138 1.25 6.14 -4.70
CA ASP A 138 0.96 6.77 -6.00
C ASP A 138 -0.32 6.20 -6.62
N LYS A 139 -0.50 4.87 -6.47
CA LYS A 139 -1.71 4.17 -6.91
C LYS A 139 -2.95 4.66 -6.18
N MET A 140 -2.91 4.74 -4.85
CA MET A 140 -4.05 5.17 -4.04
C MET A 140 -4.42 6.63 -4.31
N ILE A 141 -3.45 7.54 -4.45
CA ILE A 141 -3.74 8.95 -4.75
C ILE A 141 -4.39 9.11 -6.13
N ARG A 142 -3.85 8.47 -7.19
CA ARG A 142 -4.48 8.48 -8.52
C ARG A 142 -5.90 7.93 -8.49
N LEU A 143 -6.11 6.89 -7.71
CA LEU A 143 -7.43 6.29 -7.54
C LEU A 143 -8.42 7.29 -6.92
N THR A 144 -8.04 8.01 -5.86
CA THR A 144 -8.91 9.05 -5.28
C THR A 144 -9.22 10.18 -6.26
N ALA A 145 -8.24 10.61 -7.08
CA ALA A 145 -8.44 11.59 -8.13
C ALA A 145 -9.48 11.10 -9.16
N SER A 146 -9.36 9.85 -9.61
CA SER A 146 -10.29 9.22 -10.55
C SER A 146 -11.71 9.12 -9.98
N LEU A 147 -11.87 8.69 -8.72
CA LEU A 147 -13.17 8.62 -8.06
C LEU A 147 -13.81 10.00 -7.89
N ARG A 148 -13.02 11.02 -7.54
CA ARG A 148 -13.47 12.41 -7.44
C ARG A 148 -13.89 12.96 -8.81
N SER A 149 -13.12 12.68 -9.86
CA SER A 149 -13.42 13.04 -11.25
C SER A 149 -14.81 12.54 -11.68
N ARG A 150 -15.12 11.26 -11.44
CA ARG A 150 -16.47 10.72 -11.72
C ARG A 150 -17.55 11.28 -10.82
N SER A 151 -17.25 11.52 -9.55
CA SER A 151 -18.22 12.11 -8.62
C SER A 151 -18.73 13.46 -9.13
N VAL A 152 -17.84 14.31 -9.69
CA VAL A 152 -18.22 15.59 -10.29
C VAL A 152 -19.18 15.38 -11.48
N SER A 153 -18.88 14.45 -12.37
CA SER A 153 -19.77 14.09 -13.49
C SER A 153 -21.11 13.56 -13.02
N HIS A 154 -21.13 12.69 -12.00
CA HIS A 154 -22.36 12.16 -11.41
C HIS A 154 -23.24 13.28 -10.85
N GLN A 155 -22.67 14.22 -10.10
CA GLN A 155 -23.40 15.38 -9.57
C GLN A 155 -24.02 16.22 -10.70
N ARG A 156 -23.24 16.55 -11.73
CA ARG A 156 -23.73 17.31 -12.89
C ARG A 156 -24.93 16.63 -13.56
N MET A 157 -24.82 15.33 -13.79
CA MET A 157 -25.89 14.56 -14.44
C MET A 157 -27.11 14.39 -13.52
N LEU A 158 -26.93 14.12 -12.22
CA LEU A 158 -28.02 14.00 -11.26
C LEU A 158 -28.80 15.32 -11.11
N ARG A 159 -28.10 16.46 -11.02
CA ARG A 159 -28.75 17.78 -11.01
C ARG A 159 -29.58 18.02 -12.28
N THR A 160 -29.12 17.52 -13.43
CA THR A 160 -29.88 17.58 -14.69
C THR A 160 -31.15 16.72 -14.62
N VAL A 161 -31.06 15.49 -14.10
CA VAL A 161 -32.21 14.60 -13.87
C VAL A 161 -33.23 15.25 -12.93
N GLN A 162 -32.78 15.87 -11.85
CA GLN A 162 -33.66 16.59 -10.92
C GLN A 162 -34.30 17.82 -11.55
N ALA A 163 -33.53 18.62 -12.30
CA ALA A 163 -34.04 19.80 -12.99
C ALA A 163 -35.12 19.46 -14.04
N ARG A 164 -35.05 18.28 -14.67
CA ARG A 164 -36.08 17.74 -15.57
C ARG A 164 -37.31 17.18 -14.84
N GLY A 165 -37.33 17.17 -13.51
CA GLY A 165 -38.41 16.59 -12.70
C GLY A 165 -38.50 15.06 -12.81
N GLN A 166 -37.42 14.40 -13.25
CA GLN A 166 -37.37 12.95 -13.44
C GLN A 166 -36.89 12.20 -12.19
N GLY A 167 -36.33 12.90 -11.19
CA GLY A 167 -35.88 12.31 -9.94
C GLY A 167 -37.01 11.76 -9.06
N LEU A 168 -36.63 10.99 -8.03
CA LEU A 168 -37.61 10.57 -7.02
C LEU A 168 -38.02 11.77 -6.15
N PRO A 169 -39.32 11.93 -5.82
CA PRO A 169 -39.76 12.98 -4.90
C PRO A 169 -39.14 12.76 -3.51
N ARG A 170 -38.51 13.79 -2.94
CA ARG A 170 -37.81 13.71 -1.64
C ARG A 170 -38.74 13.38 -0.46
N ASP A 171 -40.02 13.75 -0.55
CA ASP A 171 -41.00 13.55 0.52
C ASP A 171 -41.87 12.28 0.34
N ASP A 172 -41.59 11.46 -0.68
CA ASP A 172 -42.34 10.23 -0.93
C ASP A 172 -41.75 9.05 -0.15
N ALA A 173 -42.36 8.78 1.02
CA ALA A 173 -41.99 7.68 1.89
C ALA A 173 -42.10 6.31 1.22
N ALA A 174 -43.01 6.13 0.25
CA ALA A 174 -43.17 4.87 -0.46
C ALA A 174 -42.02 4.65 -1.46
N ALA A 175 -41.60 5.70 -2.18
CA ALA A 175 -40.43 5.63 -3.05
C ALA A 175 -39.14 5.38 -2.27
N ALA A 176 -38.98 6.01 -1.10
CA ALA A 176 -37.82 5.78 -0.23
C ALA A 176 -37.77 4.33 0.30
N ALA A 177 -38.93 3.77 0.71
CA ALA A 177 -39.02 2.39 1.17
C ALA A 177 -38.72 1.38 0.04
N GLU A 178 -39.19 1.65 -1.18
CA GLU A 178 -38.90 0.80 -2.35
C GLU A 178 -37.42 0.85 -2.73
N LEU A 179 -36.80 2.03 -2.70
CA LEU A 179 -35.37 2.19 -2.93
C LEU A 179 -34.54 1.38 -1.93
N GLU A 180 -34.88 1.45 -0.65
CA GLU A 180 -34.20 0.70 0.40
C GLU A 180 -34.40 -0.81 0.22
N ARG A 181 -35.59 -1.26 -0.19
CA ARG A 181 -35.87 -2.67 -0.49
C ARG A 181 -35.00 -3.19 -1.64
N ARG A 182 -34.98 -2.46 -2.76
CA ARG A 182 -34.14 -2.81 -3.93
C ARG A 182 -32.66 -2.78 -3.59
N PHE A 183 -32.21 -1.77 -2.85
CA PHE A 183 -30.82 -1.66 -2.41
C PHE A 183 -30.38 -2.87 -1.58
N ARG A 184 -31.21 -3.34 -0.64
CA ARG A 184 -30.91 -4.56 0.14
C ARG A 184 -30.80 -5.80 -0.73
N GLN A 185 -31.65 -5.92 -1.75
CA GLN A 185 -31.59 -7.02 -2.72
C GLN A 185 -30.29 -6.93 -3.54
N THR A 186 -30.00 -5.78 -4.15
CA THR A 186 -28.78 -5.56 -4.92
C THR A 186 -27.53 -5.82 -4.07
N ARG A 187 -27.53 -5.40 -2.79
CA ARG A 187 -26.43 -5.68 -1.87
C ARG A 187 -26.24 -7.18 -1.59
N ALA A 188 -27.33 -7.93 -1.48
CA ALA A 188 -27.26 -9.38 -1.29
C ALA A 188 -26.70 -10.08 -2.54
N ASP A 189 -27.09 -9.61 -3.72
CA ASP A 189 -26.66 -10.17 -5.01
C ASP A 189 -25.21 -9.82 -5.36
N ALA A 190 -24.72 -8.65 -4.91
CA ALA A 190 -23.40 -8.10 -5.23
C ALA A 190 -22.20 -8.91 -4.71
N GLY A 191 -22.39 -9.91 -3.84
CA GLY A 191 -21.38 -10.90 -3.44
C GLY A 191 -20.01 -10.31 -3.05
N LEU A 192 -19.87 -9.83 -1.81
CA LEU A 192 -18.62 -9.22 -1.33
C LEU A 192 -17.42 -10.19 -1.45
N PRO A 193 -16.22 -9.71 -1.82
CA PRO A 193 -15.03 -10.55 -1.93
C PRO A 193 -14.71 -11.25 -0.62
N GLN A 194 -14.73 -12.59 -0.62
CA GLN A 194 -14.30 -13.38 0.54
C GLN A 194 -12.79 -13.63 0.52
N GLU A 195 -12.18 -13.64 1.70
CA GLU A 195 -10.79 -14.06 1.86
C GLU A 195 -10.63 -15.56 1.62
N SER A 196 -9.57 -15.96 0.91
CA SER A 196 -9.18 -17.36 0.77
C SER A 196 -8.82 -17.96 2.14
N TRP A 197 -8.76 -19.29 2.24
CA TRP A 197 -8.35 -19.94 3.49
C TRP A 197 -6.92 -19.55 3.92
N LEU A 198 -5.99 -19.46 2.95
CA LEU A 198 -4.64 -18.92 3.15
C LEU A 198 -4.68 -17.45 3.57
N GLY A 199 -5.60 -16.67 2.96
CA GLY A 199 -5.97 -15.33 3.37
C GLY A 199 -6.21 -15.26 4.88
N ARG A 200 -7.21 -16.02 5.34
CA ARG A 200 -7.61 -16.05 6.75
C ARG A 200 -6.49 -16.51 7.68
N LEU A 201 -5.68 -17.49 7.28
CA LEU A 201 -4.56 -17.98 8.10
C LEU A 201 -3.50 -16.89 8.30
N SER A 202 -3.03 -16.26 7.22
CA SER A 202 -1.99 -15.24 7.36
C SER A 202 -2.53 -13.90 7.91
N THR A 203 -3.82 -13.58 7.75
CA THR A 203 -4.47 -12.49 8.52
C THR A 203 -4.39 -12.76 10.02
N ARG A 204 -4.75 -13.98 10.47
CA ARG A 204 -4.59 -14.36 11.88
C ARG A 204 -3.14 -14.34 12.35
N ALA A 205 -2.20 -14.81 11.52
CA ALA A 205 -0.78 -14.73 11.86
C ALA A 205 -0.32 -13.27 12.00
N SER A 206 -0.81 -12.38 11.13
CA SER A 206 -0.51 -10.95 11.19
C SER A 206 -1.08 -10.30 12.45
N ASP A 207 -2.31 -10.65 12.82
CA ASP A 207 -2.95 -10.17 14.04
C ASP A 207 -2.17 -10.59 15.29
N VAL A 208 -1.64 -11.82 15.31
CA VAL A 208 -0.79 -12.32 16.40
C VAL A 208 0.55 -11.59 16.42
N MET A 209 1.24 -11.47 15.29
CA MET A 209 2.57 -10.83 15.23
C MET A 209 2.51 -9.33 15.51
N GLY A 210 1.44 -8.65 15.06
CA GLY A 210 1.18 -7.23 15.34
C GLY A 210 0.50 -6.97 16.70
N HIS A 211 0.24 -8.00 17.51
CA HIS A 211 -0.40 -7.81 18.80
C HIS A 211 0.57 -7.18 19.81
N PHE A 212 0.09 -6.20 20.60
CA PHE A 212 0.91 -5.55 21.63
C PHE A 212 1.58 -6.54 22.60
N ALA A 213 0.89 -7.64 22.94
CA ALA A 213 1.47 -8.69 23.78
C ALA A 213 2.73 -9.34 23.16
N THR A 214 2.78 -9.49 21.83
CA THR A 214 3.94 -10.03 21.12
C THR A 214 5.12 -9.06 21.20
N LEU A 215 4.86 -7.76 21.08
CA LEU A 215 5.87 -6.71 21.30
C LEU A 215 6.39 -6.71 22.75
N CYS A 216 5.53 -6.93 23.74
CA CYS A 216 5.98 -7.10 25.13
C CYS A 216 6.82 -8.36 25.30
N PHE A 217 6.40 -9.49 24.71
CA PHE A 217 7.14 -10.75 24.80
C PHE A 217 8.54 -10.63 24.17
N TYR A 218 8.65 -9.91 23.06
CA TYR A 218 9.94 -9.57 22.44
C TYR A 218 10.88 -8.90 23.45
N TRP A 219 10.46 -7.80 24.08
CA TRP A 219 11.29 -7.09 25.07
C TRP A 219 11.57 -7.89 26.34
N VAL A 220 10.60 -8.67 26.82
CA VAL A 220 10.83 -9.61 27.93
C VAL A 220 11.96 -10.58 27.58
N GLY A 221 11.96 -11.13 26.36
CA GLY A 221 13.05 -11.98 25.87
C GLY A 221 14.41 -11.27 25.88
N ILE A 222 14.47 -10.02 25.41
CA ILE A 222 15.69 -9.21 25.42
C ILE A 222 16.18 -8.95 26.85
N PHE A 223 15.30 -8.58 27.78
CA PHE A 223 15.68 -8.36 29.18
C PHE A 223 16.15 -9.63 29.88
N VAL A 224 15.53 -10.77 29.59
CA VAL A 224 15.99 -12.08 30.07
C VAL A 224 17.41 -12.36 29.56
N TRP A 225 17.64 -12.21 28.25
CA TRP A 225 18.97 -12.38 27.65
C TRP A 225 20.03 -11.44 28.27
N LEU A 226 19.68 -10.17 28.49
CA LEU A 226 20.54 -9.19 29.18
C LEU A 226 20.88 -9.65 30.61
N GLY A 227 19.90 -10.17 31.35
CA GLY A 227 20.09 -10.69 32.71
C GLY A 227 21.07 -11.87 32.78
N PHE A 228 21.10 -12.72 31.74
CA PHE A 228 22.06 -13.82 31.64
C PHE A 228 23.48 -13.37 31.25
N GLY A 229 23.67 -12.13 30.79
CA GLY A 229 24.98 -11.61 30.37
C GLY A 229 26.06 -11.71 31.45
N HIS A 230 25.70 -11.43 32.72
CA HIS A 230 26.64 -11.55 33.84
C HIS A 230 27.13 -12.99 34.05
N TYR A 231 26.24 -13.98 33.97
CA TYR A 231 26.60 -15.41 34.12
C TYR A 231 27.45 -15.92 32.96
N CYS A 232 27.29 -15.34 31.77
CA CYS A 232 28.09 -15.65 30.59
C CYS A 232 29.36 -14.78 30.46
N GLY A 233 29.68 -13.99 31.49
CA GLY A 233 30.87 -13.12 31.52
C GLY A 233 30.90 -12.05 30.43
N TRP A 234 29.74 -11.65 29.90
CA TRP A 234 29.62 -10.72 28.76
C TRP A 234 30.43 -11.15 27.52
N SER A 235 30.61 -12.46 27.33
CA SER A 235 31.42 -13.03 26.25
C SER A 235 30.89 -12.71 24.85
N ASP A 236 31.78 -12.73 23.85
CA ASP A 236 31.40 -12.55 22.43
C ASP A 236 30.39 -13.61 21.98
N ARG A 237 30.50 -14.85 22.51
CA ARG A 237 29.55 -15.93 22.21
C ARG A 237 28.13 -15.64 22.72
N TRP A 238 27.99 -15.01 23.89
CA TRP A 238 26.70 -14.57 24.42
C TRP A 238 26.05 -13.49 23.52
N GLN A 239 26.86 -12.61 22.93
CA GLN A 239 26.42 -11.61 21.95
C GLN A 239 26.04 -12.26 20.60
N LEU A 240 26.83 -13.23 20.14
CA LEU A 240 26.54 -13.96 18.89
C LEU A 240 25.24 -14.75 18.95
N TYR A 241 24.86 -15.30 20.10
CA TYR A 241 23.59 -16.00 20.25
C TYR A 241 22.39 -15.11 20.02
N ILE A 242 22.37 -13.91 20.62
CA ILE A 242 21.26 -12.99 20.38
C ILE A 242 21.28 -12.49 18.95
N ASN A 243 22.48 -12.17 18.42
CA ASN A 243 22.65 -11.69 17.06
C ASN A 243 22.04 -12.67 16.06
N SER A 244 22.42 -13.95 16.16
CA SER A 244 21.90 -15.03 15.33
C SER A 244 20.37 -15.20 15.45
N ALA A 245 19.85 -15.21 16.69
CA ALA A 245 18.42 -15.34 16.93
C ALA A 245 17.62 -14.16 16.35
N THR A 246 18.13 -12.93 16.50
CA THR A 246 17.47 -11.72 16.00
C THR A 246 17.59 -11.61 14.50
N SER A 247 18.72 -12.02 13.90
CA SER A 247 18.88 -12.10 12.45
C SER A 247 17.87 -13.07 11.82
N ALA A 248 17.71 -14.27 12.41
CA ALA A 248 16.70 -15.21 11.94
C ALA A 248 15.27 -14.65 12.05
N LEU A 249 14.95 -14.01 13.19
CA LEU A 249 13.65 -13.36 13.38
C LEU A 249 13.42 -12.21 12.39
N MET A 250 14.44 -11.40 12.13
CA MET A 250 14.37 -10.27 11.21
C MET A 250 14.10 -10.73 9.78
N VAL A 251 14.81 -11.77 9.29
CA VAL A 251 14.55 -12.38 7.97
C VAL A 251 13.10 -12.87 7.88
N LEU A 252 12.60 -13.51 8.93
CA LEU A 252 11.21 -13.96 8.98
C LEU A 252 10.24 -12.77 8.91
N VAL A 253 10.46 -11.73 9.71
CA VAL A 253 9.60 -10.54 9.78
C VAL A 253 9.58 -9.78 8.47
N PHE A 254 10.73 -9.60 7.80
CA PHE A 254 10.82 -8.96 6.48
C PHE A 254 10.03 -9.73 5.43
N ALA A 255 10.28 -11.04 5.31
CA ALA A 255 9.59 -11.88 4.35
C ALA A 255 8.08 -11.90 4.62
N PHE A 256 7.68 -11.98 5.88
CA PHE A 256 6.28 -11.99 6.30
C PHE A 256 5.58 -10.68 5.99
N LEU A 257 6.22 -9.54 6.30
CA LEU A 257 5.67 -8.21 6.02
C LEU A 257 5.52 -7.97 4.50
N ALA A 258 6.54 -8.30 3.72
CA ALA A 258 6.48 -8.19 2.25
C ALA A 258 5.33 -9.04 1.68
N ASN A 259 5.14 -10.25 2.24
CA ASN A 259 4.07 -11.13 1.84
C ASN A 259 2.67 -10.61 2.21
N ILE A 260 2.47 -10.14 3.44
CA ILE A 260 1.19 -9.58 3.86
C ILE A 260 0.83 -8.36 3.03
N ARG A 261 1.79 -7.45 2.81
CA ARG A 261 1.56 -6.23 2.03
C ARG A 261 1.10 -6.52 0.62
N GLU A 262 1.79 -7.41 -0.09
CA GLU A 262 1.42 -7.79 -1.45
C GLU A 262 0.03 -8.45 -1.49
N ARG A 263 -0.23 -9.38 -0.57
CA ARG A 263 -1.51 -10.06 -0.50
C ARG A 263 -2.68 -9.13 -0.16
N HIS A 264 -2.48 -8.19 0.75
CA HIS A 264 -3.47 -7.15 1.07
C HIS A 264 -3.67 -6.17 -0.09
N ALA A 265 -2.62 -5.84 -0.84
CA ALA A 265 -2.73 -5.07 -2.08
C ALA A 265 -3.59 -5.81 -3.13
N LEU A 266 -3.38 -7.11 -3.33
CA LEU A 266 -4.20 -7.94 -4.23
C LEU A 266 -5.68 -8.01 -3.78
N PHE A 267 -5.92 -8.11 -2.46
CA PHE A 267 -7.27 -8.07 -1.92
C PHE A 267 -7.94 -6.71 -2.13
N THR A 268 -7.23 -5.63 -1.81
CA THR A 268 -7.69 -4.25 -2.03
C THR A 268 -8.00 -3.99 -3.50
N ASN A 269 -7.16 -4.45 -4.43
CA ASN A 269 -7.40 -4.31 -5.87
C ASN A 269 -8.72 -4.95 -6.33
N ARG A 270 -9.12 -6.08 -5.74
CA ARG A 270 -10.42 -6.72 -6.05
C ARG A 270 -11.59 -5.86 -5.60
N TRP A 271 -11.51 -5.29 -4.40
CA TRP A 271 -12.52 -4.35 -3.90
C TRP A 271 -12.60 -3.09 -4.75
N LEU A 272 -11.45 -2.55 -5.15
CA LEU A 272 -11.40 -1.40 -6.05
C LEU A 272 -11.99 -1.73 -7.42
N GLY A 273 -11.78 -2.94 -7.93
CA GLY A 273 -12.43 -3.41 -9.17
C GLY A 273 -13.96 -3.31 -9.08
N LEU A 274 -14.57 -3.84 -8.01
CA LEU A 274 -16.02 -3.74 -7.77
C LEU A 274 -16.49 -2.30 -7.62
N LEU A 275 -15.72 -1.47 -6.91
CA LEU A 275 -16.03 -0.04 -6.76
C LEU A 275 -16.06 0.67 -8.10
N PHE A 276 -15.03 0.50 -8.94
CA PHE A 276 -14.95 1.13 -10.26
C PHE A 276 -15.99 0.59 -11.23
N GLU A 277 -16.36 -0.69 -11.12
CA GLU A 277 -17.43 -1.29 -11.91
C GLU A 277 -18.80 -0.68 -11.56
N ALA A 278 -19.12 -0.57 -10.28
CA ALA A 278 -20.35 0.09 -9.83
C ALA A 278 -20.37 1.56 -10.24
N ASP A 279 -19.24 2.25 -10.04
CA ASP A 279 -19.07 3.68 -10.36
C ASP A 279 -19.20 3.96 -11.87
N SER A 280 -18.58 3.15 -12.74
CA SER A 280 -18.73 3.27 -14.20
C SER A 280 -20.13 2.90 -14.70
N THR A 281 -20.78 1.93 -14.05
CA THR A 281 -22.17 1.58 -14.38
C THR A 281 -23.12 2.74 -14.05
N VAL A 282 -22.94 3.40 -12.90
CA VAL A 282 -23.69 4.62 -12.55
C VAL A 282 -23.47 5.70 -13.61
N GLU A 283 -22.22 5.96 -14.00
CA GLU A 283 -21.89 6.96 -15.02
C GLU A 283 -22.63 6.67 -16.33
N ARG A 284 -22.52 5.44 -16.82
CA ARG A 284 -23.16 5.01 -18.07
C ARG A 284 -24.68 5.20 -18.04
N ARG A 285 -25.34 4.81 -16.94
CA ARG A 285 -26.79 4.94 -16.78
C ARG A 285 -27.21 6.41 -16.72
N LEU A 286 -26.47 7.25 -16.00
CA LEU A 286 -26.73 8.69 -15.94
C LEU A 286 -26.55 9.37 -17.30
N ARG A 287 -25.53 8.99 -18.08
CA ARG A 287 -25.33 9.50 -19.45
C ARG A 287 -26.49 9.11 -20.37
N LEU A 288 -26.99 7.88 -20.25
CA LEU A 288 -28.19 7.44 -20.98
C LEU A 288 -29.42 8.30 -20.64
N LEU A 289 -29.65 8.62 -19.37
CA LEU A 289 -30.81 9.42 -18.94
C LEU A 289 -30.71 10.90 -19.30
N THR A 290 -29.49 11.45 -19.24
CA THR A 290 -29.26 12.89 -19.44
C THR A 290 -28.94 13.27 -20.89
N GLY A 291 -28.33 12.34 -21.64
CA GLY A 291 -27.70 12.60 -22.93
C GLY A 291 -26.37 13.33 -22.81
N ASP A 292 -25.71 13.27 -21.64
CA ASP A 292 -24.43 13.92 -21.38
C ASP A 292 -23.27 13.16 -22.04
N ASP A 293 -22.65 13.79 -23.04
CA ASP A 293 -21.49 13.27 -23.78
C ASP A 293 -20.18 14.00 -23.40
N ALA A 294 -20.21 14.86 -22.37
CA ALA A 294 -19.02 15.63 -21.98
C ALA A 294 -18.03 14.76 -21.20
N PRO A 295 -16.71 14.88 -21.45
CA PRO A 295 -15.70 14.08 -20.78
C PRO A 295 -15.66 14.35 -19.28
N ASN A 296 -15.19 13.36 -18.52
CA ASN A 296 -14.94 13.52 -17.08
C ASN A 296 -13.81 14.52 -16.85
N GLU A 297 -13.98 15.40 -15.86
CA GLU A 297 -13.02 16.47 -15.55
C GLU A 297 -11.75 15.90 -14.92
N VAL A 298 -10.59 16.50 -15.22
CA VAL A 298 -9.33 16.15 -14.56
C VAL A 298 -9.32 16.74 -13.16
N VAL A 299 -9.15 15.89 -12.15
CA VAL A 299 -9.03 16.31 -10.75
C VAL A 299 -7.58 16.22 -10.32
N GLU A 300 -7.07 17.32 -9.77
CA GLU A 300 -5.74 17.38 -9.19
C GLU A 300 -5.82 17.18 -7.67
N VAL A 301 -5.08 16.19 -7.17
CA VAL A 301 -4.82 16.02 -5.73
C VAL A 301 -3.55 16.82 -5.40
N PRO A 302 -3.64 17.82 -4.52
CA PRO A 302 -2.51 18.70 -4.24
C PRO A 302 -1.36 17.93 -3.59
N ALA A 303 -0.14 18.39 -3.87
CA ALA A 303 1.04 17.86 -3.21
C ALA A 303 0.98 18.13 -1.70
N PRO A 304 1.43 17.16 -0.87
CA PRO A 304 1.55 17.39 0.57
C PRO A 304 2.53 18.52 0.89
N THR A 305 2.19 19.32 1.91
CA THR A 305 3.11 20.32 2.46
C THR A 305 4.01 19.66 3.49
N MET A 306 5.33 19.81 3.35
CA MET A 306 6.31 19.07 4.17
C MET A 306 7.34 20.02 4.78
N SER A 307 7.80 19.68 5.99
CA SER A 307 8.94 20.32 6.64
C SER A 307 10.24 20.04 5.86
N HIS A 308 11.28 20.85 6.07
CA HIS A 308 12.59 20.59 5.47
C HIS A 308 13.19 19.25 5.93
N LEU A 309 12.95 18.88 7.18
CA LEU A 309 13.45 17.64 7.76
C LEU A 309 12.74 16.42 7.16
N GLN A 310 11.42 16.45 7.09
CA GLN A 310 10.62 15.42 6.44
C GLN A 310 10.99 15.26 4.96
N ARG A 311 11.29 16.37 4.26
CA ARG A 311 11.78 16.31 2.88
C ARG A 311 13.13 15.60 2.76
N ALA A 312 14.04 15.79 3.73
CA ALA A 312 15.32 15.08 3.74
C ALA A 312 15.13 13.57 3.97
N ILE A 313 14.21 13.18 4.85
CA ILE A 313 13.85 11.78 5.08
C ILE A 313 13.28 11.15 3.81
N PHE A 314 12.36 11.83 3.12
CA PHE A 314 11.83 11.33 1.83
C PHE A 314 12.88 11.28 0.73
N TYR A 315 13.81 12.23 0.68
CA TYR A 315 14.92 12.17 -0.26
C TYR A 315 15.75 10.90 -0.04
N TYR A 316 16.08 10.59 1.21
CA TYR A 316 16.80 9.37 1.56
C TYR A 316 15.99 8.11 1.20
N ALA A 317 14.69 8.07 1.53
CA ALA A 317 13.82 6.96 1.17
C ALA A 317 13.74 6.74 -0.35
N ASP A 318 13.54 7.81 -1.14
CA ASP A 318 13.55 7.74 -2.60
C ASP A 318 14.90 7.23 -3.11
N PHE A 319 16.01 7.71 -2.56
CA PHE A 319 17.35 7.25 -2.92
C PHE A 319 17.51 5.74 -2.67
N VAL A 320 17.11 5.24 -1.50
CA VAL A 320 17.17 3.81 -1.15
C VAL A 320 16.23 2.97 -2.03
N GLY A 321 15.00 3.43 -2.27
CA GLY A 321 13.98 2.71 -3.05
C GLY A 321 14.15 2.79 -4.57
N THR A 322 15.05 3.64 -5.09
CA THR A 322 15.32 3.78 -6.53
C THR A 322 16.35 2.79 -7.05
N LEU A 323 16.45 2.69 -8.38
CA LEU A 323 17.50 1.91 -9.06
C LEU A 323 18.91 2.32 -8.60
N THR A 324 19.11 3.59 -8.22
CA THR A 324 20.39 4.08 -7.73
C THR A 324 20.78 3.40 -6.41
N GLY A 325 19.85 3.29 -5.45
CA GLY A 325 20.07 2.55 -4.21
C GLY A 325 20.45 1.09 -4.47
N VAL A 326 19.68 0.40 -5.35
CA VAL A 326 19.96 -0.99 -5.74
C VAL A 326 21.33 -1.14 -6.41
N ALA A 327 21.72 -0.23 -7.31
CA ALA A 327 23.01 -0.28 -7.98
C ALA A 327 24.18 -0.11 -6.99
N ILE A 328 24.02 0.79 -6.01
CA ILE A 328 25.01 0.98 -4.95
C ILE A 328 25.11 -0.26 -4.08
N LEU A 329 23.98 -0.86 -3.70
CA LEU A 329 23.95 -2.11 -2.94
C LEU A 329 24.72 -3.22 -3.67
N VAL A 330 24.44 -3.42 -4.96
CA VAL A 330 25.15 -4.42 -5.78
C VAL A 330 26.65 -4.11 -5.82
N ALA A 331 27.04 -2.85 -6.00
CA ALA A 331 28.45 -2.45 -6.01
C ALA A 331 29.14 -2.75 -4.67
N VAL A 332 28.50 -2.44 -3.54
CA VAL A 332 29.02 -2.72 -2.20
C VAL A 332 29.20 -4.23 -2.00
N ILE A 333 28.21 -5.04 -2.39
CA ILE A 333 28.31 -6.51 -2.29
C ILE A 333 29.45 -7.04 -3.16
N VAL A 334 29.59 -6.56 -4.40
CA VAL A 334 30.68 -6.98 -5.31
C VAL A 334 32.04 -6.62 -4.72
N VAL A 335 32.21 -5.39 -4.21
CA VAL A 335 33.46 -4.95 -3.57
C VAL A 335 33.78 -5.79 -2.34
N TRP A 336 32.77 -6.08 -1.51
CA TRP A 336 32.94 -6.94 -0.33
C TRP A 336 33.35 -8.37 -0.73
N VAL A 337 32.71 -8.99 -1.72
CA VAL A 337 33.14 -10.32 -2.21
C VAL A 337 34.56 -10.27 -2.77
N ALA A 338 34.91 -9.20 -3.50
CA ALA A 338 36.22 -9.06 -4.15
C ALA A 338 37.39 -8.89 -3.16
N ILE A 339 37.16 -8.24 -2.01
CA ILE A 339 38.18 -8.04 -0.96
C ILE A 339 38.30 -9.27 -0.05
N GLY A 340 37.24 -10.09 0.05
CA GLY A 340 37.20 -11.28 0.89
C GLY A 340 38.41 -12.22 0.78
N PRO A 341 38.93 -12.56 -0.43
CA PRO A 341 40.12 -13.39 -0.58
C PRO A 341 41.37 -12.79 0.08
N ALA A 342 41.57 -11.47 -0.01
CA ALA A 342 42.72 -10.79 0.59
C ALA A 342 42.64 -10.79 2.13
N MET A 343 41.42 -10.83 2.67
CA MET A 343 41.14 -10.87 4.11
C MET A 343 40.89 -12.30 4.64
N GLY A 344 41.11 -13.31 3.78
CA GLY A 344 40.99 -14.73 4.11
C GLY A 344 39.60 -15.22 4.50
N PHE A 345 38.54 -14.45 4.19
CA PHE A 345 37.16 -14.75 4.61
C PHE A 345 37.05 -15.14 6.11
N SER A 346 37.81 -14.45 6.97
CA SER A 346 37.76 -14.67 8.42
C SER A 346 36.42 -14.25 9.02
N SER A 347 36.06 -14.74 10.21
CA SER A 347 34.82 -14.36 10.89
C SER A 347 34.70 -12.84 11.09
N ASN A 348 35.83 -12.13 11.27
CA ASN A 348 35.84 -10.66 11.32
C ASN A 348 35.51 -10.00 9.99
N TRP A 349 35.87 -10.62 8.85
CA TRP A 349 35.51 -10.12 7.53
C TRP A 349 34.01 -10.29 7.25
N TRP A 350 33.47 -11.44 7.66
CA TRP A 350 32.03 -11.72 7.58
C TRP A 350 31.23 -10.76 8.47
N LEU A 351 31.64 -10.56 9.72
CA LEU A 351 30.94 -9.68 10.66
C LEU A 351 30.95 -8.19 10.24
N LEU A 352 31.89 -7.77 9.38
CA LEU A 352 31.94 -6.41 8.86
C LEU A 352 30.71 -6.04 8.02
N ILE A 353 30.21 -6.96 7.17
CA ILE A 353 28.99 -6.69 6.40
C ILE A 353 27.77 -6.62 7.32
N GLY A 354 27.71 -7.49 8.34
CA GLY A 354 26.68 -7.44 9.38
C GLY A 354 26.69 -6.12 10.15
N THR A 355 27.87 -5.58 10.47
CA THR A 355 28.00 -4.30 11.17
C THR A 355 27.46 -3.13 10.36
N TYR A 356 27.81 -3.08 9.07
CA TYR A 356 27.28 -2.07 8.15
C TYR A 356 25.76 -2.22 7.99
N ALA A 357 25.28 -3.45 7.82
CA ALA A 357 23.85 -3.74 7.70
C ALA A 357 23.05 -3.38 8.94
N GLY A 358 23.53 -3.70 10.15
CA GLY A 358 22.86 -3.33 11.38
C GLY A 358 22.70 -1.82 11.53
N LEU A 359 23.74 -1.04 11.24
CA LEU A 359 23.68 0.42 11.36
C LEU A 359 22.74 1.08 10.34
N ILE A 360 22.82 0.68 9.06
CA ILE A 360 21.93 1.27 8.04
C ILE A 360 20.51 0.71 8.15
N GLY A 361 20.35 -0.58 8.43
CA GLY A 361 19.05 -1.23 8.63
C GLY A 361 18.26 -0.60 9.76
N LEU A 362 18.93 -0.22 10.86
CA LEU A 362 18.33 0.56 11.94
C LEU A 362 17.73 1.88 11.42
N ASN A 363 18.52 2.66 10.68
CA ASN A 363 18.06 3.91 10.09
C ASN A 363 16.94 3.68 9.06
N ASP A 364 17.06 2.65 8.23
CA ASP A 364 16.06 2.27 7.23
C ASP A 364 14.74 1.87 7.89
N GLY A 365 14.78 1.17 9.03
CA GLY A 365 13.60 0.84 9.83
C GLY A 365 12.85 2.10 10.30
N PHE A 366 13.57 3.08 10.87
CA PHE A 366 12.97 4.34 11.29
C PHE A 366 12.44 5.17 10.12
N VAL A 367 13.21 5.28 9.03
CA VAL A 367 12.81 5.98 7.81
C VAL A 367 11.56 5.33 7.22
N LEU A 368 11.53 4.01 7.09
CA LEU A 368 10.39 3.26 6.54
C LEU A 368 9.15 3.46 7.40
N ARG A 369 9.31 3.48 8.74
CA ARG A 369 8.19 3.73 9.66
C ARG A 369 7.65 5.16 9.55
N ASN A 370 8.51 6.17 9.47
CA ASN A 370 8.13 7.56 9.23
C ASN A 370 7.44 7.71 7.86
N LEU A 371 8.06 7.18 6.79
CA LEU A 371 7.52 7.17 5.43
C LEU A 371 6.11 6.59 5.42
N GLN A 372 5.92 5.38 5.95
CA GLN A 372 4.60 4.75 5.99
C GLN A 372 3.57 5.63 6.68
N HIS A 373 3.89 6.20 7.86
CA HIS A 373 2.95 7.02 8.60
C HIS A 373 2.51 8.27 7.82
N GLU A 374 3.46 8.98 7.23
CA GLU A 374 3.16 10.19 6.46
C GLU A 374 2.39 9.88 5.17
N LEU A 375 2.76 8.82 4.44
CA LEU A 375 2.02 8.40 3.25
C LEU A 375 0.59 7.98 3.58
N GLU A 376 0.40 7.18 4.63
CA GLU A 376 -0.94 6.78 5.10
C GLU A 376 -1.77 8.00 5.50
N ARG A 377 -1.17 9.02 6.14
CA ARG A 377 -1.86 10.25 6.49
C ARG A 377 -2.39 10.97 5.25
N TYR A 378 -1.53 11.18 4.24
CA TYR A 378 -1.93 11.82 2.99
C TYR A 378 -2.98 11.01 2.21
N GLU A 379 -2.85 9.68 2.17
CA GLU A 379 -3.86 8.81 1.59
C GLU A 379 -5.21 8.97 2.30
N ASN A 380 -5.22 8.95 3.64
CA ASN A 380 -6.44 9.08 4.42
C ASN A 380 -7.13 10.43 4.18
N ASP A 381 -6.36 11.51 4.08
CA ASP A 381 -6.89 12.84 3.75
C ASP A 381 -7.53 12.85 2.35
N ALA A 382 -6.86 12.27 1.34
CA ALA A 382 -7.39 12.16 -0.02
C ALA A 382 -8.65 11.27 -0.11
N PHE A 383 -8.69 10.17 0.65
CA PHE A 383 -9.89 9.32 0.77
C PHE A 383 -11.03 10.03 1.49
N ALA A 384 -10.74 10.86 2.49
CA ALA A 384 -11.76 11.66 3.17
C ALA A 384 -12.40 12.66 2.19
N GLU A 385 -11.60 13.34 1.35
CA GLU A 385 -12.12 14.20 0.30
C GLU A 385 -12.98 13.45 -0.74
N ALA A 386 -12.54 12.26 -1.17
CA ALA A 386 -13.34 11.42 -2.06
C ALA A 386 -14.67 10.98 -1.41
N SER A 387 -14.64 10.65 -0.11
CA SER A 387 -15.83 10.32 0.68
C SER A 387 -16.80 11.51 0.80
N PHE A 388 -16.30 12.75 0.92
CA PHE A 388 -17.15 13.94 0.89
C PHE A 388 -17.77 14.17 -0.49
N ALA A 389 -17.03 13.91 -1.58
CA ALA A 389 -17.58 13.98 -2.93
C ALA A 389 -18.72 12.96 -3.13
N ASP A 390 -18.58 11.75 -2.58
CA ASP A 390 -19.62 10.72 -2.60
C ASP A 390 -20.88 11.12 -1.84
N LEU A 391 -20.71 11.75 -0.66
CA LEU A 391 -21.84 12.25 0.11
C LEU A 391 -22.60 13.35 -0.64
N ALA A 392 -21.90 14.21 -1.35
CA ALA A 392 -22.53 15.22 -2.18
C ALA A 392 -23.27 14.61 -3.40
N VAL A 393 -22.78 13.51 -3.98
CA VAL A 393 -23.55 12.74 -4.99
C VAL A 393 -24.85 12.19 -4.40
N LEU A 394 -24.82 11.66 -3.17
CA LEU A 394 -26.03 11.17 -2.49
C LEU A 394 -27.02 12.29 -2.18
N ASP A 395 -26.53 13.46 -1.76
CA ASP A 395 -27.36 14.64 -1.50
C ASP A 395 -28.03 15.14 -2.80
N ASP A 396 -27.26 15.24 -3.89
CA ASP A 396 -27.76 15.52 -5.24
C ASP A 396 -28.71 14.43 -5.77
N ALA A 397 -28.71 13.21 -5.21
CA ALA A 397 -29.71 12.19 -5.49
C ALA A 397 -30.92 12.26 -4.53
N GLY A 398 -30.79 12.95 -3.39
CA GLY A 398 -31.80 12.96 -2.32
C GLY A 398 -31.89 11.64 -1.56
N VAL A 399 -30.79 10.89 -1.45
CA VAL A 399 -30.76 9.54 -0.87
C VAL A 399 -29.96 9.53 0.43
N ALA A 400 -30.48 8.86 1.47
CA ALA A 400 -29.79 8.73 2.75
C ALA A 400 -28.52 7.86 2.65
N ASP A 401 -27.47 8.23 3.38
CA ASP A 401 -26.22 7.48 3.44
C ASP A 401 -26.43 6.09 4.08
N PRO A 402 -26.19 4.98 3.35
CA PRO A 402 -26.31 3.64 3.91
C PRO A 402 -25.29 3.34 5.02
N ALA A 403 -24.25 4.17 5.17
CA ALA A 403 -23.21 4.02 6.19
C ALA A 403 -23.46 4.82 7.48
N ALA A 404 -24.54 5.60 7.57
CA ALA A 404 -24.80 6.47 8.72
C ALA A 404 -25.10 5.71 10.02
N ASP A 405 -25.72 4.53 9.93
CA ASP A 405 -26.18 3.75 11.09
C ASP A 405 -25.14 2.75 11.63
N ALA A 406 -23.97 2.65 11.01
CA ALA A 406 -22.93 1.73 11.45
C ALA A 406 -22.20 2.29 12.68
N ALA A 407 -22.59 1.84 13.88
CA ALA A 407 -21.88 2.13 15.11
C ALA A 407 -20.42 1.69 14.99
N ARG A 408 -19.48 2.63 15.13
CA ARG A 408 -18.04 2.29 15.10
C ARG A 408 -17.71 1.44 16.34
N PRO A 409 -17.17 0.23 16.17
CA PRO A 409 -16.74 -0.57 17.32
C PRO A 409 -15.64 0.18 18.07
N ALA A 410 -15.68 0.11 19.40
CA ALA A 410 -14.65 0.72 20.23
C ALA A 410 -13.30 0.03 19.98
N LEU A 411 -12.27 0.81 19.68
CA LEU A 411 -10.90 0.32 19.52
C LEU A 411 -10.43 -0.38 20.81
N SER A 412 -9.87 -1.58 20.65
CA SER A 412 -9.30 -2.34 21.77
C SER A 412 -8.13 -1.57 22.41
N LEU A 413 -7.89 -1.75 23.71
CA LEU A 413 -6.75 -1.10 24.40
C LEU A 413 -5.41 -1.39 23.71
N SER A 414 -5.22 -2.63 23.25
CA SER A 414 -4.06 -3.08 22.46
C SER A 414 -3.88 -2.22 21.21
N SER A 415 -4.94 -2.04 20.42
CA SER A 415 -4.89 -1.22 19.20
C SER A 415 -4.55 0.25 19.47
N ARG A 416 -5.11 0.84 20.54
CA ARG A 416 -4.84 2.25 20.91
C ARG A 416 -3.39 2.44 21.36
N LEU A 417 -2.84 1.48 22.09
CA LEU A 417 -1.46 1.54 22.57
C LEU A 417 -0.48 1.33 21.42
N SER A 418 -0.74 0.36 20.54
CA SER A 418 0.03 0.15 19.32
C SER A 418 0.00 1.36 18.39
N GLU A 419 -1.14 2.04 18.23
CA GLU A 419 -1.23 3.26 17.44
C GLU A 419 -0.38 4.40 18.02
N ARG A 420 -0.46 4.63 19.33
CA ARG A 420 0.38 5.65 20.00
C ARG A 420 1.87 5.37 19.87
N MET A 421 2.26 4.11 20.08
CA MET A 421 3.64 3.67 19.90
C MET A 421 4.08 3.87 18.45
N GLY A 422 3.23 3.47 17.50
CA GLY A 422 3.44 3.70 16.08
C GLY A 422 3.68 5.17 15.77
N THR A 423 2.84 6.09 16.27
CA THR A 423 2.98 7.54 16.03
C THR A 423 4.27 8.11 16.60
N PHE A 424 4.69 7.64 17.78
CA PHE A 424 5.95 8.07 18.38
C PHE A 424 7.14 7.68 17.50
N PHE A 425 7.24 6.40 17.12
CA PHE A 425 8.35 5.88 16.32
C PHE A 425 8.36 6.38 14.86
N SER A 426 7.27 6.96 14.37
CA SER A 426 7.23 7.59 13.04
C SER A 426 7.58 9.07 13.03
N HIS A 427 7.88 9.69 14.18
CA HIS A 427 8.15 11.13 14.22
C HIS A 427 9.53 11.48 13.64
N GLU A 428 9.62 12.56 12.85
CA GLU A 428 10.88 13.02 12.23
C GLU A 428 12.04 13.24 13.22
N TYR A 429 11.78 13.70 14.45
CA TYR A 429 12.81 13.85 15.49
C TYR A 429 13.33 12.52 16.01
N VAL A 430 12.53 11.45 15.99
CA VAL A 430 12.96 10.12 16.41
C VAL A 430 13.91 9.54 15.35
N VAL A 431 13.64 9.76 14.06
CA VAL A 431 14.59 9.42 12.97
C VAL A 431 15.91 10.15 13.16
N MET A 432 15.90 11.43 13.56
CA MET A 432 17.14 12.17 13.83
C MET A 432 17.87 11.68 15.09
N ALA A 433 17.12 11.31 16.14
CA ALA A 433 17.71 10.71 17.33
C ALA A 433 18.43 9.40 17.01
N ASP A 434 17.92 8.63 16.05
CA ASP A 434 18.56 7.42 15.55
C ASP A 434 19.89 7.70 14.84
N VAL A 435 19.95 8.72 13.98
CA VAL A 435 21.23 9.13 13.36
C VAL A 435 22.27 9.50 14.43
N VAL A 436 21.85 10.18 15.50
CA VAL A 436 22.73 10.49 16.64
C VAL A 436 23.17 9.22 17.37
N LEU A 437 22.28 8.25 17.54
CA LEU A 437 22.59 6.95 18.12
C LEU A 437 23.64 6.21 17.29
N ILE A 438 23.48 6.14 15.97
CA ILE A 438 24.44 5.53 15.03
C ILE A 438 25.82 6.18 15.17
N ILE A 439 25.89 7.51 15.19
CA ILE A 439 27.16 8.23 15.39
C ILE A 439 27.80 7.84 16.73
N GLY A 440 27.01 7.76 17.80
CA GLY A 440 27.48 7.30 19.11
C GLY A 440 28.04 5.88 19.09
N LEU A 441 27.37 4.95 18.41
CA LEU A 441 27.84 3.56 18.25
C LEU A 441 29.16 3.51 17.46
N VAL A 442 29.28 4.25 16.36
CA VAL A 442 30.51 4.32 15.55
C VAL A 442 31.68 4.90 16.35
N ILE A 443 31.44 5.93 17.16
CA ILE A 443 32.46 6.49 18.08
C ILE A 443 32.88 5.42 19.10
N GLY A 444 31.91 4.70 19.69
CA GLY A 444 32.17 3.60 20.63
C GLY A 444 33.01 2.49 20.01
N ALA A 445 32.61 1.99 18.84
CA ALA A 445 33.36 0.96 18.10
C ALA A 445 34.77 1.42 17.72
N SER A 446 34.92 2.69 17.33
CA SER A 446 36.21 3.29 17.01
C SER A 446 37.13 3.39 18.23
N ALA A 447 36.59 3.76 19.40
CA ALA A 447 37.33 3.74 20.67
C ALA A 447 37.77 2.31 21.04
N MET A 448 36.97 1.31 20.70
CA MET A 448 37.28 -0.12 20.85
C MET A 448 38.16 -0.67 19.71
N ARG A 449 38.62 0.17 18.78
CA ARG A 449 39.49 -0.20 17.64
C ARG A 449 38.89 -1.29 16.74
N TRP A 450 37.56 -1.31 16.59
CA TRP A 450 36.85 -2.27 15.72
C TRP A 450 37.16 -3.75 16.01
N THR A 451 37.40 -4.08 17.28
CA THR A 451 37.44 -5.47 17.76
C THR A 451 36.09 -6.17 17.52
N VAL A 452 36.04 -7.49 17.70
CA VAL A 452 34.79 -8.28 17.58
C VAL A 452 33.66 -7.64 18.41
N THR A 453 33.95 -7.30 19.67
CA THR A 453 33.00 -6.63 20.55
C THR A 453 32.61 -5.23 20.04
N GLY A 454 33.55 -4.46 19.47
CA GLY A 454 33.24 -3.16 18.85
C GLY A 454 32.36 -3.27 17.61
N GLN A 455 32.53 -4.32 16.80
CA GLN A 455 31.66 -4.59 15.65
C GLN A 455 30.28 -5.08 16.09
N LEU A 456 30.22 -5.98 17.07
CA LEU A 456 28.96 -6.45 17.66
C LEU A 456 28.17 -5.33 18.35
N LEU A 457 28.84 -4.34 18.95
CA LEU A 457 28.20 -3.12 19.48
C LEU A 457 27.46 -2.34 18.40
N CYS A 458 27.97 -2.34 17.16
CA CYS A 458 27.34 -1.69 16.02
C CYS A 458 26.38 -2.62 15.24
N ASN A 459 26.24 -3.88 15.64
CA ASN A 459 25.36 -4.83 14.96
C ASN A 459 24.17 -5.25 15.84
N VAL A 460 24.43 -5.67 17.08
CA VAL A 460 23.42 -6.26 17.97
C VAL A 460 22.38 -5.22 18.42
N PRO A 461 22.74 -4.10 19.09
CA PRO A 461 21.74 -3.11 19.49
C PRO A 461 20.93 -2.55 18.30
N PRO A 462 21.55 -2.20 17.16
CA PRO A 462 20.80 -1.80 15.97
C PRO A 462 19.82 -2.86 15.48
N SER A 463 20.27 -4.11 15.32
CA SER A 463 19.40 -5.20 14.86
C SER A 463 18.21 -5.46 15.80
N LEU A 464 18.40 -5.29 17.11
CA LEU A 464 17.32 -5.38 18.09
C LEU A 464 16.26 -4.30 17.88
N ILE A 465 16.70 -3.05 17.80
CA ILE A 465 15.79 -1.90 17.64
C ILE A 465 15.10 -1.97 16.28
N GLU A 466 15.82 -2.29 15.20
CA GLU A 466 15.27 -2.48 13.87
C GLU A 466 14.19 -3.56 13.85
N THR A 467 14.49 -4.76 14.40
CA THR A 467 13.51 -5.86 14.47
C THR A 467 12.24 -5.42 15.20
N PHE A 468 12.39 -4.68 16.30
CA PHE A 468 11.25 -4.13 17.04
C PHE A 468 10.44 -3.13 16.20
N ILE A 469 11.09 -2.22 15.47
CA ILE A 469 10.42 -1.28 14.56
C ILE A 469 9.67 -2.04 13.46
N MET A 470 10.25 -3.11 12.92
CA MET A 470 9.61 -3.93 11.90
C MET A 470 8.35 -4.64 12.42
N LEU A 471 8.33 -5.09 13.68
CA LEU A 471 7.12 -5.61 14.34
C LEU A 471 6.04 -4.52 14.51
N ILE A 472 6.45 -3.29 14.87
CA ILE A 472 5.53 -2.13 14.90
C ILE A 472 4.98 -1.85 13.50
N LEU A 473 5.80 -2.00 12.47
CA LEU A 473 5.44 -1.78 11.08
C LEU A 473 4.31 -2.72 10.61
N ILE A 474 4.38 -4.00 10.99
CA ILE A 474 3.29 -4.98 10.77
C ILE A 474 2.00 -4.48 11.42
N THR A 475 2.10 -4.01 12.67
CA THR A 475 0.94 -3.52 13.41
C THR A 475 0.31 -2.30 12.74
N GLY A 476 1.13 -1.35 12.31
CA GLY A 476 0.70 -0.17 11.57
C GLY A 476 0.02 -0.55 10.26
N HIS A 477 0.60 -1.49 9.51
CA HIS A 477 0.03 -1.98 8.26
C HIS A 477 -1.34 -2.65 8.45
N ASN A 478 -1.50 -3.51 9.45
CA ASN A 478 -2.78 -4.17 9.74
C ASN A 478 -3.87 -3.14 10.08
N LEU A 479 -3.56 -2.17 10.95
CA LEU A 479 -4.51 -1.12 11.32
C LEU A 479 -4.89 -0.25 10.12
N GLY A 480 -3.90 0.12 9.29
CA GLY A 480 -4.13 0.88 8.05
C GLY A 480 -5.02 0.12 7.07
N GLU A 481 -4.77 -1.17 6.87
CA GLU A 481 -5.55 -2.01 5.97
C GLU A 481 -7.02 -2.16 6.41
N VAL A 482 -7.28 -2.37 7.71
CA VAL A 482 -8.65 -2.43 8.23
C VAL A 482 -9.40 -1.12 7.95
N ARG A 483 -8.79 0.04 8.23
CA ARG A 483 -9.40 1.35 7.93
C ARG A 483 -9.64 1.55 6.45
N ARG A 484 -8.68 1.16 5.61
CA ARG A 484 -8.78 1.29 4.15
C ARG A 484 -9.93 0.46 3.61
N ARG A 485 -10.07 -0.79 4.05
CA ARG A 485 -11.18 -1.67 3.68
C ARG A 485 -12.52 -1.08 4.06
N GLU A 486 -12.65 -0.59 5.30
CA GLU A 486 -13.90 0.06 5.74
C GLU A 486 -14.25 1.28 4.88
N SER A 487 -13.26 2.10 4.51
CA SER A 487 -13.47 3.26 3.65
C SER A 487 -13.93 2.87 2.25
N ILE A 488 -13.26 1.90 1.62
CA ILE A 488 -13.61 1.40 0.28
C ILE A 488 -15.00 0.74 0.29
N GLU A 489 -15.32 -0.07 1.31
CA GLU A 489 -16.63 -0.70 1.46
C GLU A 489 -17.74 0.35 1.57
N LYS A 490 -17.54 1.41 2.37
CA LYS A 490 -18.51 2.51 2.49
C LYS A 490 -18.74 3.20 1.15
N MET A 491 -17.67 3.53 0.42
CA MET A 491 -17.78 4.14 -0.92
C MET A 491 -18.53 3.21 -1.88
N TYR A 492 -18.23 1.92 -1.85
CA TYR A 492 -18.90 0.91 -2.67
C TYR A 492 -20.39 0.83 -2.39
N LEU A 493 -20.80 0.76 -1.11
CA LEU A 493 -22.21 0.72 -0.73
C LEU A 493 -22.96 1.99 -1.13
N ARG A 494 -22.31 3.16 -1.04
CA ARG A 494 -22.88 4.43 -1.53
C ARG A 494 -23.09 4.40 -3.04
N ARG A 495 -22.11 3.91 -3.80
CA ARG A 495 -22.23 3.74 -5.27
C ARG A 495 -23.33 2.78 -5.66
N LEU A 496 -23.45 1.66 -4.96
CA LEU A 496 -24.51 0.70 -5.20
C LEU A 496 -25.89 1.32 -4.94
N LYS A 497 -26.03 2.14 -3.89
CA LYS A 497 -27.29 2.83 -3.59
C LYS A 497 -27.66 3.87 -4.65
N VAL A 498 -26.67 4.64 -5.14
CA VAL A 498 -26.87 5.55 -6.27
C VAL A 498 -27.26 4.79 -7.53
N LEU A 499 -26.63 3.64 -7.80
CA LEU A 499 -27.00 2.80 -8.95
C LEU A 499 -28.47 2.35 -8.86
N THR A 500 -28.90 1.83 -7.72
CA THR A 500 -30.30 1.44 -7.51
C THR A 500 -31.26 2.61 -7.71
N TYR A 501 -30.89 3.82 -7.24
CA TYR A 501 -31.67 5.04 -7.47
C TYR A 501 -31.80 5.36 -8.96
N VAL A 502 -30.69 5.33 -9.69
CA VAL A 502 -30.64 5.66 -11.13
C VAL A 502 -31.46 4.66 -11.94
N ASP A 503 -31.39 3.36 -11.63
CA ASP A 503 -32.19 2.33 -12.29
C ASP A 503 -33.69 2.56 -12.04
N MET A 504 -34.10 2.89 -10.82
CA MET A 504 -35.50 3.22 -10.51
C MET A 504 -36.01 4.45 -11.26
N VAL A 505 -35.16 5.47 -11.42
CA VAL A 505 -35.51 6.65 -12.23
C VAL A 505 -35.65 6.28 -13.70
N GLY A 506 -34.74 5.46 -14.22
CA GLY A 506 -34.78 4.95 -15.59
C GLY A 506 -36.07 4.19 -15.90
N ASP A 507 -36.45 3.25 -15.04
CA ASP A 507 -37.70 2.48 -15.16
C ASP A 507 -38.92 3.41 -15.28
N ARG A 508 -39.02 4.43 -14.40
CA ARG A 508 -40.12 5.41 -14.41
C ARG A 508 -40.16 6.28 -15.66
N THR A 509 -39.00 6.60 -16.24
CA THR A 509 -38.94 7.38 -17.48
C THR A 509 -39.25 6.55 -18.71
N GLY A 510 -38.90 5.26 -18.72
CA GLY A 510 -39.27 4.30 -19.77
C GLY A 510 -40.77 4.03 -19.81
N ASP A 511 -41.39 3.73 -18.66
CA ASP A 511 -42.83 3.49 -18.56
C ASP A 511 -43.67 4.70 -19.01
N LYS A 512 -43.17 5.93 -18.83
CA LYS A 512 -43.83 7.16 -19.32
C LYS A 512 -43.73 7.36 -20.82
N ALA A 513 -42.73 6.78 -21.49
CA ALA A 513 -42.54 6.88 -22.93
C ALA A 513 -43.32 5.82 -23.72
N GLU A 514 -43.60 4.66 -23.12
CA GLU A 514 -44.44 3.61 -23.74
C GLU A 514 -45.95 3.83 -23.53
N GLY A 515 -46.33 4.66 -22.56
CA GLY A 515 -47.72 4.98 -22.22
C GLY A 515 -48.30 6.24 -22.88
N ALA A 516 -47.55 6.92 -23.75
CA ALA A 516 -47.94 8.10 -24.53
C ALA A 516 -47.93 7.75 -26.02
#